data_AF-A0A9P6YGL1-F1
#
_entry.id   AF-A0A9P6YGL1-F1
#
_cell.length_a   1.000
_cell.length_b   1.000
_cell.length_c   1.000
_cell.angle_alpha   90.00
_cell.angle_beta   90.00
_cell.angle_gamma   90.00
#
_symmetry.space_group_name_H-M   'P 1'
#
loop_
_entity.id
_entity.type
_entity.pdbx_description
1 polymer ?
#
loop_
_entity_poly.entity_id
_entity_poly.type
_entity_poly.pdbx_seq_one_letter_code
_entity_poly.pdbx_strand_id
1 'polypeptide(L)'
;MGPVRPADDEAKAVFHEIKDQVVEKLHELNHLDNVHGLHEMDDLKRIERYVLVEYAVEEVSYGFNYFGKIHLGEGKYIHVRCHKYHDGRVDFYSVKTDGTAIWPLEEPLAYFID
;
A
#
# COMPACT_ATOMS: atom_id res chain seq x y z
N MET A 1 13.49 7.79 1.59
CA MET A 1 12.22 8.05 2.30
C MET A 1 12.43 9.06 3.43
N GLY A 2 11.52 10.04 3.56
CA GLY A 2 11.49 10.97 4.68
C GLY A 2 10.94 10.36 5.98
N PRO A 3 10.67 11.17 7.02
CA PRO A 3 10.16 10.67 8.30
C PRO A 3 8.73 10.12 8.15
N VAL A 4 8.45 9.03 8.86
CA VAL A 4 7.09 8.47 8.97
C VAL A 4 6.22 9.39 9.82
N ARG A 5 5.00 9.64 9.34
CA ARG A 5 4.01 10.54 9.95
C ARG A 5 2.65 9.85 10.01
N PRO A 6 1.79 10.21 10.98
CA PRO A 6 0.40 9.76 10.98
C PRO A 6 -0.33 10.31 9.76
N ALA A 7 -1.32 9.57 9.26
CA ALA A 7 -2.10 9.94 8.07
C ALA A 7 -2.78 11.33 8.21
N ASP A 8 -2.43 12.24 7.31
CA ASP A 8 -3.10 13.54 7.14
C ASP A 8 -4.07 13.53 5.95
N ASP A 9 -4.77 14.65 5.73
CA ASP A 9 -5.83 14.72 4.74
C ASP A 9 -5.31 14.70 3.29
N GLU A 10 -4.10 15.23 3.05
CA GLU A 10 -3.47 15.16 1.73
C GLU A 10 -3.07 13.71 1.41
N ALA A 11 -2.39 13.04 2.33
CA ALA A 11 -2.00 11.64 2.14
C ALA A 11 -3.22 10.75 1.97
N LYS A 12 -4.28 10.94 2.78
CA LYS A 12 -5.53 10.19 2.60
C LYS A 12 -6.13 10.37 1.21
N ALA A 13 -6.13 11.59 0.67
CA ALA A 13 -6.63 11.83 -0.69
C ALA A 13 -5.79 11.09 -1.75
N VAL A 14 -4.46 11.17 -1.64
CA VAL A 14 -3.53 10.46 -2.54
C VAL A 14 -3.78 8.96 -2.54
N PHE A 15 -3.88 8.33 -1.36
CA PHE A 15 -4.15 6.89 -1.26
C PHE A 15 -5.59 6.52 -1.60
N HIS A 16 -6.53 7.45 -1.55
CA HIS A 16 -7.91 7.22 -2.00
C HIS A 16 -7.97 7.11 -3.53
N GLU A 17 -7.25 7.94 -4.27
CA GLU A 17 -7.24 7.93 -5.74
C GLU A 17 -6.74 6.62 -6.33
N ILE A 18 -5.77 5.97 -5.67
CA ILE A 18 -5.19 4.71 -6.13
C ILE A 18 -5.86 3.47 -5.54
N LYS A 19 -6.92 3.63 -4.74
CA LYS A 19 -7.54 2.53 -4.00
C LYS A 19 -7.93 1.35 -4.90
N ASP A 20 -8.58 1.63 -6.02
CA ASP A 20 -9.08 0.58 -6.92
C ASP A 20 -7.92 -0.22 -7.54
N GLN A 21 -6.84 0.46 -7.93
CA GLN A 21 -5.62 -0.17 -8.46
C GLN A 21 -4.93 -1.05 -7.41
N VAL A 22 -4.90 -0.60 -6.15
CA VAL A 22 -4.37 -1.41 -5.03
C VAL A 22 -5.21 -2.65 -4.82
N VAL A 23 -6.55 -2.53 -4.81
CA VAL A 23 -7.46 -3.67 -4.61
C VAL A 23 -7.32 -4.68 -5.74
N GLU A 24 -7.22 -4.23 -6.99
CA GLU A 24 -6.98 -5.10 -8.14
C GLU A 24 -5.65 -5.84 -7.98
N LYS A 25 -4.57 -5.14 -7.60
CA LYS A 25 -3.26 -5.76 -7.37
C LYS A 25 -3.29 -6.82 -6.27
N LEU A 26 -4.00 -6.56 -5.19
CA LEU A 26 -4.19 -7.51 -4.09
C LEU A 26 -4.95 -8.77 -4.53
N HIS A 27 -5.96 -8.62 -5.40
CA HIS A 27 -6.66 -9.77 -5.98
C HIS A 27 -5.76 -10.60 -6.90
N GLU A 28 -4.91 -9.94 -7.72
CA GLU A 28 -3.92 -10.64 -8.54
C GLU A 28 -2.93 -11.44 -7.69
N LEU A 29 -2.38 -10.83 -6.64
CA LEU A 29 -1.44 -11.49 -5.72
C LEU A 29 -2.09 -12.71 -5.05
N ASN A 30 -3.32 -12.58 -4.57
CA ASN A 30 -4.07 -13.70 -4.00
C ASN A 30 -4.37 -14.79 -5.04
N HIS A 31 -4.68 -14.43 -6.29
CA HIS A 31 -4.90 -15.42 -7.34
C HIS A 31 -3.63 -16.23 -7.64
N LEU A 32 -2.47 -15.56 -7.73
CA LEU A 32 -1.19 -16.22 -7.97
C LEU A 32 -0.83 -17.20 -6.83
N ASP A 33 -1.00 -16.79 -5.57
CA ASP A 33 -0.76 -17.66 -4.40
C ASP A 33 -1.65 -18.91 -4.41
N ASN A 34 -2.94 -18.74 -4.72
CA ASN A 34 -3.89 -19.85 -4.83
C ASN A 34 -3.54 -20.82 -5.97
N VAL A 35 -3.04 -20.31 -7.10
CA VAL A 35 -2.60 -21.14 -8.23
C VAL A 35 -1.31 -21.90 -7.89
N HIS A 36 -0.45 -21.34 -7.04
CA HIS A 36 0.79 -21.97 -6.59
C HIS A 36 0.64 -22.86 -5.33
N GLY A 37 -0.57 -22.97 -4.77
CA GLY A 37 -0.87 -23.86 -3.64
C GLY A 37 -0.32 -23.38 -2.29
N LEU A 38 0.10 -22.12 -2.21
CA LEU A 38 0.50 -21.44 -0.99
C LEU A 38 -0.71 -20.66 -0.50
N HIS A 39 -1.50 -21.22 0.42
CA HIS A 39 -2.74 -20.60 0.94
C HIS A 39 -2.49 -19.39 1.86
N GLU A 40 -1.42 -18.60 1.64
CA GLU A 40 -1.01 -17.52 2.55
C GLU A 40 -1.86 -16.24 2.39
N MET A 41 -2.53 -16.07 1.25
CA MET A 41 -3.29 -14.86 0.88
C MET A 41 -4.83 -15.01 0.91
N ASP A 42 -5.38 -16.14 1.38
CA ASP A 42 -6.82 -16.45 1.32
C ASP A 42 -7.72 -15.40 2.02
N ASP A 43 -7.11 -14.69 2.97
CA ASP A 43 -7.66 -13.62 3.78
C ASP A 43 -7.95 -12.29 3.03
N LEU A 44 -7.45 -12.12 1.80
CA LEU A 44 -7.67 -10.91 0.99
C LEU A 44 -9.06 -10.82 0.36
N LYS A 45 -9.86 -11.90 0.40
CA LYS A 45 -11.22 -11.93 -0.20
C LYS A 45 -12.21 -10.99 0.50
N ARG A 46 -11.88 -10.45 1.68
CA ARG A 46 -12.70 -9.48 2.41
C ARG A 46 -11.84 -8.32 2.90
N ILE A 47 -11.59 -7.36 2.01
CA ILE A 47 -11.13 -6.04 2.44
C ILE A 47 -12.29 -5.38 3.19
N GLU A 48 -12.29 -5.48 4.51
CA GLU A 48 -13.34 -4.90 5.36
C GLU A 48 -13.18 -3.39 5.48
N ARG A 49 -11.93 -2.90 5.41
CA ARG A 49 -11.56 -1.50 5.59
C ARG A 49 -10.43 -1.14 4.63
N TYR A 50 -10.31 0.15 4.33
CA TYR A 50 -9.15 0.69 3.62
C TYR A 50 -8.83 2.04 4.27
N VAL A 51 -7.97 2.00 5.29
CA VAL A 51 -7.67 3.18 6.12
C VAL A 51 -6.17 3.39 6.15
N LEU A 52 -5.70 4.50 5.61
CA LEU A 52 -4.31 4.94 5.76
C LEU A 52 -4.04 5.28 7.23
N VAL A 53 -3.01 4.69 7.81
CA VAL A 53 -2.63 4.88 9.22
C VAL A 53 -1.38 5.75 9.32
N GLU A 54 -0.37 5.41 8.55
CA GLU A 54 0.92 6.10 8.53
C GLU A 54 1.36 6.30 7.09
N TYR A 55 2.13 7.35 6.84
CA TYR A 55 2.73 7.60 5.56
C TYR A 55 4.11 8.22 5.70
N ALA A 56 4.89 8.14 4.63
CA ALA A 56 6.14 8.85 4.48
C ALA A 56 6.27 9.32 3.04
N VAL A 57 7.02 10.41 2.84
CA VAL A 57 7.20 11.04 1.53
C VAL A 57 8.67 11.08 1.18
N GLU A 58 8.96 10.87 -0.09
CA GLU A 58 10.28 11.06 -0.69
C GLU A 58 10.15 11.95 -1.92
N GLU A 59 10.85 13.08 -1.91
CA GLU A 59 10.92 13.98 -3.06
C GLU A 59 11.85 13.40 -4.13
N VAL A 60 11.40 13.41 -5.38
CA VAL A 60 12.13 12.93 -6.55
C VAL A 60 11.98 13.92 -7.70
N SER A 61 12.80 13.78 -8.75
CA SER A 61 12.92 14.80 -9.82
C SER A 61 11.63 15.20 -10.54
N TYR A 62 10.57 14.39 -10.47
CA TYR A 62 9.30 14.64 -11.17
C TYR A 62 8.07 14.60 -10.26
N GLY A 63 8.27 14.67 -8.93
CA GLY A 63 7.17 14.64 -7.98
C GLY A 63 7.57 14.05 -6.63
N PHE A 64 6.66 13.29 -6.04
CA PHE A 64 6.78 12.76 -4.69
C PHE A 64 6.38 11.29 -4.66
N ASN A 65 7.27 10.44 -4.17
CA ASN A 65 6.91 9.08 -3.81
C ASN A 65 6.24 9.10 -2.43
N TYR A 66 5.02 8.61 -2.37
CA TYR A 66 4.30 8.37 -1.13
C TYR A 66 4.41 6.89 -0.79
N PHE A 67 4.79 6.62 0.45
CA PHE A 67 4.76 5.30 1.07
C PHE A 67 3.67 5.33 2.13
N GLY A 68 2.77 4.36 2.14
CA GLY A 68 1.61 4.35 3.02
C GLY A 68 1.37 3.00 3.63
N LYS A 69 1.08 2.99 4.93
CA LYS A 69 0.62 1.81 5.66
C LYS A 69 -0.89 1.85 5.77
N ILE A 70 -1.54 0.86 5.18
CA ILE A 70 -3.00 0.82 5.04
C ILE A 70 -3.54 -0.36 5.83
N HIS A 71 -4.48 -0.09 6.72
CA HIS A 71 -5.20 -1.09 7.48
C HIS A 71 -6.37 -1.63 6.66
N LEU A 72 -6.38 -2.95 6.42
CA LEU A 72 -7.41 -3.65 5.67
C LEU A 72 -8.55 -4.21 6.53
N GLY A 73 -8.38 -4.23 7.86
CA GLY A 73 -9.27 -4.91 8.81
C GLY A 73 -8.58 -6.10 9.46
N GLU A 74 -9.17 -6.63 10.54
CA GLU A 74 -8.69 -7.84 11.24
C GLU A 74 -7.19 -7.84 11.62
N GLY A 75 -6.58 -6.67 11.83
CA GLY A 75 -5.14 -6.57 12.12
C GLY A 75 -4.22 -6.80 10.92
N LYS A 76 -4.76 -6.81 9.70
CA LYS A 76 -4.03 -6.97 8.43
C LYS A 76 -3.67 -5.60 7.86
N TYR A 77 -2.40 -5.40 7.55
CA TYR A 77 -1.87 -4.17 6.96
C TYR A 77 -1.17 -4.45 5.65
N ILE A 78 -1.15 -3.46 4.77
CA ILE A 78 -0.35 -3.49 3.55
C ILE A 78 0.49 -2.21 3.49
N HIS A 79 1.65 -2.30 2.87
CA HIS A 79 2.46 -1.13 2.58
C HIS A 79 2.38 -0.84 1.08
N VAL A 80 1.98 0.38 0.73
CA VAL A 80 1.69 0.79 -0.64
C VAL A 80 2.59 1.94 -1.02
N ARG A 81 3.09 1.90 -2.26
CA ARG A 81 3.84 2.98 -2.87
C ARG A 81 3.05 3.58 -4.02
N CYS A 82 2.97 4.90 -4.04
CA CYS A 82 2.41 5.65 -5.15
C CYS A 82 3.25 6.88 -5.47
N HIS A 83 3.06 7.40 -6.66
CA HIS A 83 3.80 8.56 -7.15
C HIS A 83 2.83 9.69 -7.45
N LYS A 84 3.02 10.83 -6.77
CA LYS A 84 2.29 12.07 -7.03
C LYS A 84 3.16 13.01 -7.85
N TYR A 85 2.77 13.28 -9.08
CA TYR A 85 3.44 14.22 -9.98
C TYR A 85 3.19 15.67 -9.53
N HIS A 86 4.06 16.60 -9.96
CA HIS A 86 3.88 18.03 -9.68
C HIS A 86 2.60 18.63 -10.29
N ASP A 87 2.05 18.01 -11.34
CA ASP A 87 0.79 18.40 -11.97
C ASP A 87 -0.45 17.90 -11.22
N GLY A 88 -0.27 17.13 -10.14
CA GLY A 88 -1.34 16.61 -9.30
C GLY A 88 -1.81 15.21 -9.65
N ARG A 89 -1.35 14.60 -10.75
CA ARG A 89 -1.67 13.19 -11.05
C ARG A 89 -1.07 12.26 -10.00
N VAL A 90 -1.81 11.22 -9.63
CA VAL A 90 -1.34 10.16 -8.73
C VAL A 90 -1.39 8.82 -9.45
N ASP A 91 -0.25 8.14 -9.53
CA ASP A 91 -0.15 6.79 -10.09
C ASP A 91 0.19 5.78 -8.99
N PHE A 92 -0.51 4.66 -8.97
CA PHE A 92 -0.13 3.50 -8.16
C PHE A 92 1.19 2.93 -8.70
N TYR A 93 2.12 2.63 -7.79
CA TYR A 93 3.40 2.04 -8.18
C TYR A 93 3.44 0.57 -7.78
N SER A 94 3.30 0.28 -6.49
CA SER A 94 3.47 -1.09 -5.99
C SER A 94 2.92 -1.31 -4.58
N VAL A 95 2.81 -2.59 -4.20
CA VAL A 95 2.55 -3.05 -2.84
C VAL A 95 3.78 -3.80 -2.36
N LYS A 96 4.22 -3.56 -1.12
CA LYS A 96 5.39 -4.25 -0.55
C LYS A 96 5.13 -5.75 -0.49
N THR A 97 5.99 -6.54 -1.14
CA THR A 97 5.89 -8.00 -1.13
C THR A 97 7.24 -8.65 -0.84
N ASP A 98 7.29 -9.49 0.21
CA ASP A 98 8.46 -10.32 0.54
C ASP A 98 7.97 -11.70 1.00
N GLY A 99 7.59 -12.55 0.04
CA GLY A 99 6.86 -13.80 0.29
C GLY A 99 5.38 -13.59 0.66
N THR A 100 5.03 -12.48 1.31
CA THR A 100 3.66 -12.06 1.61
C THR A 100 3.45 -10.58 1.32
N ALA A 101 2.20 -10.18 1.06
CA ALA A 101 1.77 -8.78 0.93
C ALA A 101 1.10 -8.24 2.21
N ILE A 102 0.76 -9.11 3.17
CA ILE A 102 0.05 -8.76 4.40
C ILE A 102 1.03 -8.72 5.56
N TRP A 103 1.00 -7.62 6.28
CA TRP A 103 1.89 -7.30 7.38
C TRP A 103 1.10 -7.07 8.67
N PRO A 104 1.67 -7.37 9.85
CA PRO A 104 1.06 -7.04 11.13
C PRO A 104 1.21 -5.54 11.46
N LEU A 105 0.49 -5.06 12.49
CA LEU A 105 0.56 -3.66 12.93
C LEU A 105 1.97 -3.24 13.37
N GLU A 106 2.75 -4.17 13.90
CA GLU A 106 4.08 -3.92 14.46
C GLU A 106 5.14 -3.72 13.37
N GLU A 107 4.87 -4.17 12.13
CA GLU A 107 5.80 -4.01 11.01
C GLU A 107 5.89 -2.52 10.64
N PRO A 108 7.07 -1.88 10.78
CA PRO A 108 7.20 -0.46 10.53
C PRO A 108 7.12 -0.14 9.03
N LEU A 109 6.55 1.02 8.70
CA LEU A 109 6.65 1.55 7.34
C LEU A 109 8.11 1.92 7.05
N ALA A 110 8.69 1.23 6.08
CA ALA A 110 10.07 1.43 5.64
C ALA A 110 10.11 1.71 4.13
N TYR A 111 11.26 2.16 3.65
CA TYR A 111 11.49 2.28 2.21
C TYR A 111 11.54 0.88 1.56
N PHE A 112 10.91 0.75 0.39
CA PHE A 112 10.91 -0.47 -0.42
C PHE A 112 10.87 -0.10 -1.92
N ILE A 113 11.24 -1.03 -2.80
CA ILE A 113 11.48 -0.77 -4.24
C ILE A 113 10.49 -1.52 -5.13
N ASP A 114 10.23 -2.76 -4.73
CA ASP A 114 9.29 -3.77 -5.26
C ASP A 114 7.97 -3.17 -5.70
#